data_AF-A0A930W2H0-F1
#
_entry.id   AF-A0A930W2H0-F1
#
_cell.length_a   1.000
_cell.length_b   1.000
_cell.length_c   1.000
_cell.angle_alpha   90.00
_cell.angle_beta   90.00
_cell.angle_gamma   90.00
#
_symmetry.space_group_name_H-M   'P 1'
#
loop_
_entity.id
_entity.type
_entity.pdbx_description
1 polymer ?
#
loop_
_entity_poly.entity_id
_entity_poly.type
_entity_poly.pdbx_seq_one_letter_code
_entity_poly.pdbx_strand_id
1 'polypeptide(L)'
;MNFQTMDYFVAVAEEKSFTKAAERLSVTQQTLSANIAAAEKELGSKLLERTVPLSLTFAGEEFLRYARRFQAQRRAMDQEFLDIAGNERGRLRVGVTATRGHI
;
A
#
# COMPACT_ATOMS: atom_id res chain seq x y z
N MET A 1 -2.33 -12.99 1.19
CA MET A 1 -1.43 -11.83 1.11
C MET A 1 -1.89 -10.72 2.07
N ASN A 2 -0.97 -9.97 2.71
CA ASN A 2 -1.30 -8.87 3.64
C ASN A 2 -0.72 -7.52 3.17
N PHE A 3 -1.21 -6.40 3.68
CA PHE A 3 -0.72 -5.05 3.34
C PHE A 3 0.78 -4.87 3.64
N GLN A 4 1.28 -5.47 4.72
CA GLN A 4 2.71 -5.45 5.05
C GLN A 4 3.57 -6.06 3.95
N THR A 5 3.09 -7.10 3.27
CA THR A 5 3.81 -7.74 2.16
C THR A 5 3.94 -6.78 0.97
N MET A 6 2.95 -5.93 0.74
CA MET A 6 3.01 -4.88 -0.30
C MET A 6 4.04 -3.81 0.07
N ASP A 7 4.05 -3.37 1.34
CA ASP A 7 5.02 -2.39 1.84
C ASP A 7 6.46 -2.92 1.72
N TYR A 8 6.65 -4.19 2.07
CA TYR A 8 7.91 -4.92 1.94
C TYR A 8 8.40 -5.01 0.50
N PHE A 9 7.50 -5.36 -0.41
CA PHE A 9 7.83 -5.45 -1.83
C PHE A 9 8.19 -4.09 -2.42
N VAL A 10 7.44 -3.04 -2.10
CA VAL A 10 7.74 -1.67 -2.54
C VAL A 10 9.13 -1.24 -2.08
N ALA A 11 9.49 -1.51 -0.82
CA ALA A 11 10.83 -1.20 -0.32
C ALA A 11 11.93 -1.98 -1.07
N VAL A 12 11.74 -3.27 -1.34
CA VAL A 12 12.71 -4.07 -2.11
C VAL A 12 12.84 -3.56 -3.55
N ALA A 13 11.74 -3.18 -4.18
CA ALA A 13 11.72 -2.62 -5.52
C ALA A 13 12.45 -1.27 -5.60
N GLU A 14 12.33 -0.42 -4.57
CA GLU A 14 13.02 0.88 -4.49
C GLU A 14 14.52 0.72 -4.23
N GLU A 15 14.91 -0.12 -3.27
CA GLU A 15 16.30 -0.28 -2.88
C GLU A 15 17.10 -1.20 -3.81
N LYS A 16 16.42 -2.01 -4.63
CA LYS A 16 17.00 -3.07 -5.48
C LYS A 16 17.95 -4.00 -4.71
N SER A 17 17.71 -4.16 -3.41
CA SER A 17 18.51 -4.95 -2.48
C SER A 17 17.67 -5.35 -1.28
N PHE A 18 17.60 -6.66 -1.00
CA PHE A 18 16.93 -7.16 0.19
C PHE A 18 17.58 -6.65 1.48
N THR A 19 18.90 -6.50 1.52
CA THR A 19 19.61 -6.04 2.71
C THR A 19 19.25 -4.59 3.03
N LYS A 20 19.33 -3.69 2.05
CA LYS A 20 18.97 -2.27 2.24
C LYS A 20 17.49 -2.08 2.57
N ALA A 21 16.61 -2.85 1.92
CA ALA A 21 15.18 -2.79 2.21
C ALA A 21 14.86 -3.31 3.62
N ALA A 22 15.56 -4.36 4.09
CA ALA A 22 15.42 -4.89 5.44
C ALA A 22 15.88 -3.87 6.49
N GLU A 23 17.01 -3.20 6.27
CA GLU A 23 17.49 -2.11 7.13
C GLU A 23 16.49 -0.95 7.20
N ARG A 24 16.00 -0.48 6.04
CA ARG A 24 15.01 0.61 5.95
C ARG A 24 13.71 0.29 6.68
N LEU A 25 13.26 -0.96 6.63
CA LEU A 25 12.05 -1.42 7.29
C LEU A 25 12.28 -1.91 8.72
N SER A 26 13.52 -1.88 9.22
CA SER A 26 13.90 -2.40 10.54
C SER A 26 13.45 -3.86 10.77
N VAL A 27 13.53 -4.67 9.72
CA VAL A 27 13.22 -6.12 9.75
C VAL A 27 14.45 -6.93 9.35
N THR A 28 14.43 -8.24 9.61
CA THR A 28 15.51 -9.11 9.12
C THR A 28 15.35 -9.41 7.64
N GLN A 29 16.47 -9.58 6.94
CA GLN A 29 16.47 -9.96 5.52
C GLN A 29 15.80 -11.32 5.29
N GLN A 30 15.89 -12.24 6.25
CA GLN A 30 15.20 -13.54 6.24
C GLN A 30 13.68 -13.36 6.28
N THR A 31 13.16 -12.49 7.16
CA THR A 31 11.72 -12.19 7.24
C THR A 31 11.21 -11.60 5.93
N LEU A 32 11.97 -10.67 5.34
CA LEU A 32 11.61 -9.99 4.10
C LEU A 32 11.58 -10.97 2.91
N SER A 33 12.63 -11.78 2.78
CA SER A 33 12.75 -12.80 1.74
C SER A 33 11.65 -13.87 1.85
N ALA A 34 11.38 -14.36 3.07
CA ALA A 34 10.32 -15.34 3.31
C ALA A 34 8.92 -14.79 2.97
N ASN A 35 8.65 -13.52 3.31
CA ASN A 35 7.38 -12.87 2.96
C ASN A 35 7.19 -12.76 1.45
N ILE A 36 8.22 -12.32 0.73
CA ILE A 36 8.16 -12.17 -0.72
C ILE A 36 8.04 -13.54 -1.40
N ALA A 37 8.79 -14.54 -0.94
CA ALA A 37 8.67 -15.91 -1.47
C ALA A 37 7.27 -16.51 -1.23
N ALA A 38 6.65 -16.23 -0.08
CA ALA A 38 5.26 -16.62 0.19
C ALA A 38 4.28 -15.92 -0.76
N ALA A 39 4.49 -14.64 -1.04
CA ALA A 39 3.68 -13.88 -1.99
C ALA A 39 3.83 -14.41 -3.42
N GLU A 40 5.05 -14.68 -3.87
CA GLU A 40 5.33 -15.27 -5.19
C GLU A 40 4.64 -16.65 -5.33
N LYS A 41 4.64 -17.45 -4.27
CA LYS A 41 3.96 -18.75 -4.23
C LYS A 41 2.44 -18.60 -4.30
N GLU A 42 1.87 -17.63 -3.58
CA GLU A 42 0.42 -17.35 -3.59
C GLU A 42 -0.05 -16.83 -4.96
N LEU A 43 0.76 -15.98 -5.61
CA LEU A 43 0.49 -15.41 -6.92
C LEU A 43 0.83 -16.35 -8.09
N GLY A 44 1.55 -17.45 -7.82
CA GLY A 44 2.04 -18.37 -8.84
C GLY A 44 3.02 -17.74 -9.83
N SER A 45 3.58 -16.57 -9.51
CA SER A 45 4.43 -15.76 -10.40
C SER A 45 5.64 -15.22 -9.65
N LYS A 46 6.81 -15.27 -10.29
CA LYS A 46 8.01 -14.60 -9.74
C LYS A 46 7.87 -13.10 -9.94
N LEU A 47 8.10 -12.33 -8.88
CA LEU A 47 8.03 -10.87 -8.89
C LEU A 47 9.42 -10.25 -9.04
N LEU A 48 10.47 -10.96 -8.62
CA LEU A 48 11.86 -10.49 -8.68
C LEU A 48 12.74 -11.43 -9.48
N GLU A 49 13.67 -10.84 -10.23
CA GLU A 49 14.78 -11.55 -10.84
C GLU A 49 15.98 -11.54 -9.91
N ARG A 50 16.64 -12.70 -9.79
CA ARG A 50 17.85 -12.88 -8.97
C ARG A 50 19.10 -12.34 -9.68
N THR A 51 19.03 -11.11 -10.17
CA THR A 51 20.17 -10.35 -10.68
C THR A 51 20.79 -9.52 -9.55
N VAL A 52 22.07 -9.16 -9.69
CA VAL A 52 22.73 -8.19 -8.80
C VAL A 52 23.12 -7.00 -9.68
N PRO A 53 22.45 -5.84 -9.58
CA PRO A 53 21.36 -5.49 -8.65
C PRO A 53 20.02 -6.20 -8.97
N LEU A 54 19.11 -6.30 -7.98
CA LEU A 54 17.80 -6.93 -8.17
C LEU A 54 16.99 -6.17 -9.22
N SER A 55 16.34 -6.94 -10.09
CA SER A 55 15.42 -6.43 -11.11
C SER A 55 14.02 -6.97 -10.88
N LEU A 56 13.01 -6.22 -11.29
CA LEU A 56 11.62 -6.66 -11.26
C LEU A 56 11.32 -7.47 -12.52
N THR A 57 10.50 -8.50 -12.38
CA THR A 57 9.89 -9.15 -13.55
C THR A 57 8.72 -8.30 -14.05
N PHE A 58 8.17 -8.61 -15.23
CA PHE A 58 6.91 -8.00 -15.69
C PHE A 58 5.77 -8.13 -14.66
N ALA A 59 5.65 -9.30 -14.02
CA ALA A 59 4.68 -9.51 -12.95
C ALA A 59 5.00 -8.66 -11.70
N GLY A 60 6.29 -8.48 -11.38
CA GLY A 60 6.76 -7.58 -10.33
C GLY A 60 6.43 -6.11 -10.58
N GLU A 61 6.55 -5.64 -11.81
CA GLU A 61 6.17 -4.28 -12.20
C GLU A 61 4.67 -4.03 -12.06
N GLU A 62 3.84 -4.97 -12.53
CA GLU A 62 2.39 -4.87 -12.35
C GLU A 62 2.01 -4.94 -10.87
N PHE A 63 2.62 -5.84 -10.12
CA PHE A 63 2.41 -5.93 -8.68
C PHE A 63 2.79 -4.64 -7.95
N LEU A 64 3.92 -4.01 -8.32
CA LEU A 64 4.35 -2.72 -7.78
C LEU A 64 3.31 -1.62 -8.05
N ARG A 65 2.76 -1.59 -9.27
CA ARG A 65 1.71 -0.64 -9.67
C ARG A 65 0.48 -0.77 -8.78
N TYR A 66 0.01 -1.99 -8.56
CA TYR A 66 -1.11 -2.25 -7.65
C TYR A 66 -0.76 -1.91 -6.19
N ALA A 67 0.40 -2.35 -5.69
CA ALA A 67 0.86 -2.07 -4.34
C ALA A 67 0.87 -0.57 -4.01
N ARG A 68 1.40 0.26 -4.90
CA ARG A 68 1.39 1.72 -4.76
C ARG A 68 -0.01 2.32 -4.74
N ARG A 69 -0.91 1.81 -5.59
CA ARG A 69 -2.31 2.26 -5.62
C ARG A 69 -3.02 1.92 -4.31
N PHE A 70 -2.84 0.72 -3.78
CA PHE A 70 -3.42 0.33 -2.50
C PHE A 70 -2.85 1.15 -1.33
N GLN A 71 -1.54 1.44 -1.31
CA GLN A 71 -0.95 2.34 -0.33
C GLN A 71 -1.55 3.75 -0.40
N ALA A 72 -1.74 4.29 -1.61
CA ALA A 72 -2.35 5.60 -1.80
C ALA A 72 -3.81 5.63 -1.30
N GLN A 73 -4.60 4.59 -1.63
CA GLN A 73 -5.97 4.46 -1.14
C GLN A 73 -6.05 4.32 0.37
N ARG A 74 -5.14 3.54 0.97
CA ARG A 74 -5.04 3.41 2.43
C ARG A 74 -4.73 4.75 3.08
N ARG A 75 -3.76 5.51 2.56
CA ARG A 75 -3.45 6.86 3.07
C ARG A 75 -4.64 7.81 2.96
N ALA A 76 -5.38 7.77 1.84
CA ALA A 76 -6.57 8.58 1.67
C ALA A 76 -7.66 8.21 2.68
N MET A 77 -7.87 6.92 2.91
CA MET A 77 -8.79 6.42 3.94
C MET A 77 -8.34 6.88 5.34
N ASP A 78 -7.07 6.68 5.70
CA ASP A 78 -6.54 7.08 7.01
C ASP A 78 -6.72 8.59 7.23
N GLN A 79 -6.51 9.42 6.20
CA GLN A 79 -6.78 10.86 6.23
C GLN A 79 -8.27 11.18 6.42
N GLU A 80 -9.17 10.55 5.65
CA GLU A 80 -10.61 10.76 5.81
C GLU A 80 -11.10 10.40 7.21
N PHE A 81 -10.59 9.31 7.79
CA PHE A 81 -10.93 8.90 9.15
C PHE A 81 -10.35 9.85 10.21
N LEU A 82 -9.15 10.41 9.99
CA LEU A 82 -8.60 11.45 10.84
C LEU A 82 -9.45 12.74 10.78
N ASP A 83 -9.90 13.15 9.59
CA ASP A 83 -10.79 14.32 9.41
C ASP A 83 -12.14 14.11 10.13
N ILE A 84 -12.67 12.88 10.08
CA ILE A 84 -13.90 12.49 10.80
C ILE A 84 -13.67 12.51 12.32
N ALA A 85 -12.57 11.91 12.79
CA ALA A 85 -12.25 11.82 14.21
C ALA A 85 -11.87 13.19 14.82
N GLY A 86 -11.24 14.06 14.03
CA GLY A 86 -10.90 15.44 14.37
C GLY A 86 -12.09 16.41 14.31
N ASN A 87 -13.27 15.94 13.92
CA ASN A 87 -14.50 16.72 13.79
C ASN A 87 -14.40 17.86 12.75
N GLU A 88 -13.44 17.78 11.82
CA GLU A 88 -13.22 18.76 10.74
C GLU A 88 -14.12 18.49 9.52
N ARG A 89 -14.75 17.30 9.47
CA ARG A 89 -15.86 16.97 8.55
C ARG A 89 -16.99 16.25 9.28
N GLY A 90 -18.20 16.78 9.13
CA GLY A 90 -19.43 16.21 9.69
C GLY A 90 -20.57 16.20 8.69
N ARG A 91 -21.55 15.31 8.88
CA ARG A 91 -22.79 15.29 8.09
C ARG A 91 -23.74 16.38 8.58
N LEU A 92 -23.75 17.53 7.91
CA LEU A 92 -24.77 18.55 8.14
C LEU A 92 -26.11 18.09 7.58
N ARG A 93 -27.02 17.64 8.46
CA ARG A 93 -28.40 17.35 8.07
C ARG A 93 -29.23 18.63 8.17
N VAL A 94 -29.38 19.34 7.06
CA VAL A 94 -30.27 20.51 6.99
C VAL A 94 -31.70 20.02 6.78
N GLY A 95 -32.54 20.18 7.80
CA GLY A 95 -33.99 20.04 7.67
C GLY A 95 -34.59 21.39 7.30
N VAL A 96 -35.21 21.49 6.12
CA VAL A 96 -35.92 22.70 5.69
C VAL A 96 -37.42 22.44 5.81
N THR A 97 -38.15 23.29 6.54
CA THR A 97 -39.61 23.27 6.57
C THR A 97 -40.14 23.90 5.29
N ALA A 98 -41.09 23.26 4.60
CA ALA A 98 -41.56 23.61 3.25
C ALA A 98 -42.28 24.96 3.10
N THR A 99 -42.24 25.85 4.09
CA THR A 99 -43.12 27.04 4.17
C THR A 99 -42.41 28.38 3.90
N ARG A 100 -41.10 28.39 3.60
CA ARG A 100 -40.38 29.64 3.23
C ARG A 100 -39.38 29.46 2.09
N GLY A 101 -39.86 28.93 0.97
CA GLY A 101 -39.16 29.01 -0.32
C GLY A 101 -40.06 29.72 -1.32
N HIS A 102 -40.14 31.05 -1.25
CA HIS A 102 -40.56 31.84 -2.41
C HIS A 102 -39.28 32.28 -3.12
N ILE A 103 -39.22 31.90 -4.39
CA ILE A 103 -38.23 32.28 -5.41
C ILE A 103 -38.44 33.74 -5.80
#